data_AF-A0A151X8E3-F1
#
_entry.id   AF-A0A151X8E3-F1
#
_cell.length_a   1.000
_cell.length_b   1.000
_cell.length_c   1.000
_cell.angle_alpha   90.00
_cell.angle_beta   90.00
_cell.angle_gamma   90.00
#
_symmetry.space_group_name_H-M   'P 1'
#
loop_
_entity.id
_entity.type
_entity.pdbx_description
1 polymer ?
#
loop_
_entity_poly.entity_id
_entity_poly.type
_entity_poly.pdbx_seq_one_letter_code
_entity_poly.pdbx_strand_id
1 'polypeptide(L)'
;MTKTLQKAMAPLLIIGSFCSLGLFEYPLGQPRPYLSYLYALVTWSLFTFSVDYPYPIYLENWETVTDWKQNIIFISVITSIFVSWFRFKELKMSLHELSKVDDTLEALGAPKKYQRLLNWIIQIIIGWIVYIFSDFAVTIYWQLLYRFDLEIVDIYILFVENYPGYVIIFSVLICGTILGYTSFKFHQVNDRLHVLYFDIFENNADYRRRNGSISVCQRIIKAKDPKQYIWILM
;
A
#
# COMPACT_ATOMS: atom_id res chain seq x y z
N MET A 1 -7.50 19.15 -17.73
CA MET A 1 -6.44 18.10 -17.79
C MET A 1 -6.67 17.15 -16.62
N THR A 2 -7.33 16.01 -16.86
CA THR A 2 -7.77 15.08 -15.80
C THR A 2 -6.56 14.40 -15.17
N LYS A 3 -6.25 14.77 -13.92
CA LYS A 3 -5.27 14.03 -13.10
C LYS A 3 -5.87 12.65 -12.83
N THR A 4 -5.29 11.60 -13.40
CA THR A 4 -5.73 10.22 -13.19
C THR A 4 -5.22 9.72 -11.85
N LEU A 5 -5.98 8.82 -11.20
CA LEU A 5 -5.58 8.14 -9.97
C LEU A 5 -4.19 7.49 -10.09
N GLN A 6 -3.89 6.91 -11.25
CA GLN A 6 -2.58 6.32 -11.55
C GLN A 6 -1.44 7.34 -11.45
N LYS A 7 -1.65 8.59 -11.88
CA LYS A 7 -0.67 9.66 -11.73
C LYS A 7 -0.51 10.10 -10.27
N ALA A 8 -1.58 10.00 -9.47
CA ALA A 8 -1.54 10.29 -8.04
C ALA A 8 -0.69 9.26 -7.27
N MET A 9 -0.74 8.00 -7.69
CA MET A 9 -0.03 6.90 -7.04
C MET A 9 1.37 6.64 -7.60
N ALA A 10 1.71 7.20 -8.75
CA ALA A 10 2.99 7.01 -9.41
C ALA A 10 4.21 7.21 -8.49
N PRO A 11 4.30 8.26 -7.64
CA PRO A 11 5.46 8.44 -6.76
C PRO A 11 5.68 7.26 -5.81
N LEU A 12 4.60 6.74 -5.23
CA LEU A 12 4.64 5.61 -4.31
C LEU A 12 5.08 4.33 -5.01
N LEU A 13 4.53 4.07 -6.20
CA LEU A 13 4.86 2.89 -7.00
C LEU A 13 6.29 2.94 -7.56
N ILE A 14 6.78 4.13 -7.94
CA ILE A 14 8.15 4.32 -8.40
C ILE A 14 9.14 4.00 -7.28
N ILE A 15 8.91 4.51 -6.06
CA ILE A 15 9.75 4.20 -4.90
C ILE A 15 9.65 2.70 -4.58
N GLY A 16 8.47 2.10 -4.68
CA GLY A 16 8.28 0.66 -4.49
C GLY A 16 9.08 -0.17 -5.47
N SER A 17 9.16 0.27 -6.73
CA SER A 17 9.99 -0.35 -7.76
C SER A 17 11.48 -0.30 -7.43
N PHE A 18 11.99 0.79 -6.84
CA PHE A 18 13.38 0.85 -6.36
C PHE A 18 13.66 -0.10 -5.20
N CYS A 19 12.65 -0.39 -4.37
CA CYS A 19 12.71 -1.41 -3.32
C CYS A 19 12.45 -2.84 -3.84
N SER A 20 12.41 -3.06 -5.16
CA SER A 20 12.04 -4.34 -5.79
C SER A 20 10.61 -4.82 -5.54
N LEU A 21 9.74 -3.99 -4.95
CA LEU A 21 8.33 -4.30 -4.68
C LEU A 21 7.41 -4.04 -5.89
N GLY A 22 7.94 -3.52 -6.99
CA GLY A 22 7.17 -3.22 -8.20
C GLY A 22 8.00 -3.38 -9.46
N LEU A 23 7.33 -3.37 -10.61
CA LEU A 23 8.00 -3.36 -11.90
C LEU A 23 8.42 -1.93 -12.27
N PHE A 24 9.64 -1.77 -12.77
CA PHE A 24 10.09 -0.51 -13.36
C PHE A 24 9.22 -0.17 -14.56
N GLU A 25 8.52 0.96 -14.46
CA GLU A 25 7.77 1.57 -15.56
C GLU A 25 8.41 2.92 -15.91
N TYR A 26 9.45 2.87 -16.75
CA TYR A 26 10.05 4.08 -17.32
C TYR A 26 10.16 3.95 -18.84
N PRO A 27 9.42 4.75 -19.63
CA PRO A 27 8.39 5.74 -19.24
C PRO A 27 7.09 5.12 -18.67
N LEU A 28 6.28 5.93 -17.98
CA LEU A 28 5.05 5.48 -17.31
C LEU A 28 4.11 4.75 -18.27
N GLY A 29 3.67 3.54 -17.90
CA GLY A 29 2.82 2.70 -18.75
C GLY A 29 3.54 1.65 -19.60
N GLN A 30 4.88 1.68 -19.67
CA GLN A 30 5.69 0.66 -20.31
C GLN A 30 6.46 -0.17 -19.26
N PRO A 31 5.91 -1.30 -18.77
CA PRO A 31 6.60 -2.15 -17.81
C PRO A 31 7.82 -2.81 -18.44
N ARG A 32 8.96 -2.74 -17.76
CA ARG A 32 10.21 -3.39 -18.12
C ARG A 32 10.50 -4.53 -17.15
N PRO A 33 9.83 -5.68 -17.30
CA PRO A 33 9.94 -6.78 -16.34
C PRO A 33 11.35 -7.33 -16.26
N TYR A 34 12.05 -7.47 -17.39
CA TYR A 34 13.42 -7.99 -17.42
C TYR A 34 14.41 -7.16 -16.60
N LEU A 35 14.37 -5.83 -16.72
CA LEU A 35 15.22 -4.94 -15.92
C LEU A 35 14.87 -5.01 -14.44
N SER A 36 13.59 -5.18 -14.11
CA SER A 36 13.12 -5.30 -12.72
C SER A 36 13.60 -6.60 -12.09
N TYR A 37 13.52 -7.71 -12.82
CA TYR A 37 14.03 -9.00 -12.36
C TYR A 37 15.54 -8.99 -12.20
N LEU A 38 16.27 -8.42 -13.17
CA LEU A 38 17.72 -8.33 -13.09
C LEU A 38 18.15 -7.44 -11.93
N TYR A 39 17.51 -6.29 -11.74
CA TYR A 39 17.77 -5.38 -10.62
C TYR A 39 17.52 -6.06 -9.28
N ALA A 40 16.39 -6.75 -9.13
CA ALA A 40 16.08 -7.47 -7.90
C ALA A 40 17.10 -8.59 -7.66
N LEU A 41 17.42 -9.41 -8.68
CA LEU A 41 18.42 -10.46 -8.54
C LEU A 41 19.78 -9.91 -8.11
N VAL A 42 20.26 -8.84 -8.74
CA VAL A 42 21.55 -8.20 -8.38
C VAL A 42 21.51 -7.63 -6.98
N THR A 43 20.43 -6.93 -6.62
CA THR A 43 20.26 -6.34 -5.29
C THR A 43 20.28 -7.44 -4.23
N TRP A 44 19.47 -8.47 -4.39
CA TRP A 44 19.38 -9.57 -3.43
C TRP A 44 20.63 -10.44 -3.39
N SER A 45 21.32 -10.66 -4.51
CA SER A 45 22.61 -11.36 -4.50
C SER A 45 23.68 -10.56 -3.77
N LEU A 46 23.70 -9.22 -3.92
CA LEU A 46 24.61 -8.36 -3.18
C LEU A 46 24.27 -8.35 -1.68
N PHE A 47 22.98 -8.38 -1.33
CA PHE A 47 22.53 -8.51 0.06
C PHE A 47 22.97 -9.83 0.68
N THR A 48 22.70 -10.96 0.02
CA THR A 48 23.12 -12.29 0.50
C THR A 48 24.63 -12.35 0.64
N PHE A 49 25.39 -11.86 -0.33
CA PHE A 49 26.85 -11.80 -0.24
C PHE A 49 27.33 -10.90 0.92
N SER A 50 26.72 -9.72 1.09
CA SER A 50 27.10 -8.77 2.15
C SER A 50 26.75 -9.25 3.55
N VAL A 51 25.75 -10.14 3.67
CA VAL A 51 25.42 -10.78 4.95
C VAL A 51 26.31 -12.00 5.16
N ASP A 52 26.44 -12.90 4.20
CA ASP A 52 27.17 -14.17 4.39
C ASP A 52 28.71 -13.98 4.50
N TYR A 53 29.29 -12.95 3.88
CA TYR A 53 30.75 -12.78 3.78
C TYR A 53 31.43 -12.22 5.05
N PRO A 54 30.91 -11.18 5.74
CA PRO A 54 31.52 -10.66 6.97
C PRO A 54 31.04 -11.38 8.24
N TYR A 55 29.92 -12.12 8.20
CA TYR A 55 29.31 -12.74 9.39
C TYR A 55 30.21 -13.69 10.19
N PRO A 56 31.05 -14.54 9.57
CA PRO A 56 31.88 -15.46 10.35
C PRO A 56 33.07 -14.79 11.05
N ILE A 57 33.43 -13.54 10.71
CA ILE A 57 34.70 -12.92 11.14
C ILE A 57 34.50 -11.96 12.33
N TYR A 58 33.32 -11.37 12.50
CA TYR A 58 33.12 -10.29 13.48
C TYR A 58 32.29 -10.65 14.72
N LEU A 59 31.59 -11.78 14.75
CA LEU A 59 30.62 -12.15 15.79
C LEU A 59 30.75 -13.62 16.21
N GLU A 60 31.90 -14.00 16.78
CA GLU A 60 32.13 -15.36 17.30
C GLU A 60 31.27 -15.71 18.53
N ASN A 61 30.41 -14.80 19.04
CA ASN A 61 29.69 -14.98 20.31
C ASN A 61 28.27 -14.41 20.42
N TRP A 62 27.62 -13.90 19.37
CA TRP A 62 26.21 -13.45 19.46
C TRP A 62 25.24 -14.50 18.93
N GLU A 63 24.86 -15.36 19.88
CA GLU A 63 23.63 -16.14 20.00
C GLU A 63 22.81 -16.44 18.74
N THR A 64 22.58 -17.74 18.56
CA THR A 64 21.70 -18.40 17.59
C THR A 64 20.33 -17.73 17.38
N VAL A 65 19.76 -17.04 18.37
CA VAL A 65 18.44 -16.38 18.27
C VAL A 65 18.43 -15.19 17.29
N THR A 66 19.52 -14.42 17.24
CA THR A 66 19.67 -13.28 16.35
C THR A 66 19.70 -13.73 14.88
N ASP A 67 20.34 -14.88 14.61
CA ASP A 67 20.34 -15.54 13.29
C ASP A 67 18.93 -15.93 12.82
N TRP A 68 18.12 -16.53 13.69
CA TRP A 68 16.76 -16.93 13.31
C TRP A 68 15.90 -15.73 12.92
N LYS A 69 16.03 -14.62 13.66
CA LYS A 69 15.30 -13.38 13.36
C LYS A 69 15.71 -12.83 11.99
N GLN A 70 17.01 -12.75 11.70
CA GLN A 70 17.53 -12.27 10.42
C GLN A 70 16.99 -13.13 9.26
N ASN A 71 17.07 -14.45 9.41
CA ASN A 71 16.60 -15.41 8.40
C ASN A 71 15.09 -15.30 8.15
N ILE A 72 14.27 -15.17 9.20
CA ILE A 72 12.82 -14.96 9.08
C ILE A 72 12.53 -13.65 8.32
N ILE A 73 13.25 -12.58 8.64
CA ILE A 73 13.12 -11.29 7.95
C ILE A 73 13.47 -11.46 6.47
N PHE A 74 14.59 -12.10 6.12
CA PHE A 74 14.99 -12.36 4.74
C PHE A 74 13.93 -13.14 3.95
N ILE A 75 13.43 -14.24 4.51
CA ILE A 75 12.35 -15.04 3.90
C ILE A 75 11.10 -14.17 3.71
N SER A 76 10.75 -13.35 4.70
CA SER A 76 9.60 -12.45 4.61
C SER A 76 9.76 -11.38 3.53
N VAL A 77 10.97 -10.90 3.25
CA VAL A 77 11.17 -9.94 2.14
C VAL A 77 11.09 -10.63 0.79
N ILE A 78 11.72 -11.79 0.63
CA ILE A 78 11.67 -12.55 -0.61
C ILE A 78 10.20 -12.87 -0.95
N THR A 79 9.44 -13.38 0.02
CA THR A 79 8.01 -13.62 -0.14
C THR A 79 7.23 -12.34 -0.43
N SER A 80 7.50 -11.23 0.26
CA SER A 80 6.89 -9.92 -0.03
C SER A 80 7.15 -9.47 -1.48
N ILE A 81 8.34 -9.69 -2.03
CA ILE A 81 8.68 -9.34 -3.41
C ILE A 81 7.92 -10.21 -4.39
N PHE A 82 7.92 -11.53 -4.19
CA PHE A 82 7.16 -12.46 -5.04
C PHE A 82 5.66 -12.14 -5.02
N VAL A 83 5.10 -11.91 -3.84
CA VAL A 83 3.71 -11.50 -3.67
C VAL A 83 3.44 -10.18 -4.39
N SER A 84 4.32 -9.19 -4.21
CA SER A 84 4.15 -7.88 -4.84
C SER A 84 4.21 -7.96 -6.36
N TRP A 85 5.12 -8.75 -6.93
CA TRP A 85 5.19 -8.97 -8.38
C TRP A 85 3.96 -9.71 -8.93
N PHE A 86 3.52 -10.77 -8.24
CA PHE A 86 2.34 -11.52 -8.65
C PHE A 86 1.09 -10.64 -8.62
N ARG A 87 0.93 -9.87 -7.55
CA ARG A 87 -0.22 -8.98 -7.33
C ARG A 87 -0.11 -7.66 -8.09
N PHE A 88 1.05 -7.31 -8.67
CA PHE A 88 1.26 -6.02 -9.32
C PHE A 88 0.27 -5.79 -10.47
N LYS A 89 0.01 -6.83 -11.27
CA LYS A 89 -0.96 -6.76 -12.38
C LYS A 89 -2.39 -6.56 -11.86
N GLU A 90 -2.77 -7.29 -10.82
CA GLU A 90 -4.09 -7.16 -10.18
C GLU A 90 -4.27 -5.78 -9.56
N LEU A 91 -3.23 -5.25 -8.91
CA LEU A 91 -3.19 -3.92 -8.30
C LEU A 91 -3.34 -2.82 -9.36
N LYS A 92 -2.71 -2.95 -10.52
CA LYS A 92 -2.89 -2.01 -11.63
C LYS A 92 -4.32 -2.05 -12.19
N MET A 93 -4.89 -3.24 -12.31
CA MET A 93 -6.27 -3.41 -12.76
C MET A 93 -7.27 -2.84 -11.76
N SER A 94 -7.07 -3.06 -10.46
CA SER A 94 -7.93 -2.50 -9.42
C SER A 94 -7.88 -0.98 -9.39
N LEU A 95 -6.70 -0.37 -9.55
CA LEU A 95 -6.56 1.09 -9.68
C LEU A 95 -7.26 1.63 -10.93
N HIS A 96 -7.23 0.88 -12.03
CA HIS A 96 -7.95 1.28 -13.23
C HIS A 96 -9.48 1.22 -13.03
N GLU A 97 -10.01 0.15 -12.45
CA GLU A 97 -11.44 0.06 -12.14
C GLU A 97 -11.87 1.13 -11.13
N LEU A 98 -11.04 1.40 -10.12
CA LEU A 98 -11.30 2.46 -9.15
C LEU A 98 -11.31 3.86 -9.79
N SER A 99 -10.52 4.07 -10.85
CA SER A 99 -10.57 5.31 -11.62
C SER A 99 -11.91 5.49 -12.35
N LYS A 100 -12.53 4.40 -12.83
CA LYS A 100 -13.87 4.45 -13.43
C LYS A 100 -14.94 4.76 -12.39
N VAL A 101 -14.84 4.16 -11.19
CA VAL A 101 -15.72 4.47 -10.06
C VAL A 101 -15.59 5.94 -9.65
N ASP A 102 -14.38 6.50 -9.72
CA ASP A 102 -14.18 7.94 -9.47
C ASP A 102 -14.84 8.82 -10.54
N ASP A 103 -14.83 8.40 -11.81
CA ASP A 103 -15.50 9.12 -12.89
C ASP A 103 -17.03 9.07 -12.75
N THR A 104 -17.60 7.94 -12.32
CA THR A 104 -19.06 7.83 -12.05
C THR A 104 -19.47 8.63 -10.82
N LEU A 105 -18.66 8.62 -9.75
CA LEU A 105 -18.87 9.46 -8.58
C LEU A 105 -18.82 10.95 -8.92
N GLU A 106 -17.92 11.36 -9.83
CA GLU A 106 -17.87 12.74 -10.32
C GLU A 106 -19.14 13.11 -11.09
N ALA A 107 -19.64 12.23 -11.96
CA ALA A 107 -20.91 12.45 -12.66
C ALA A 107 -22.11 12.57 -11.69
N LEU A 108 -22.04 11.91 -10.53
CA LEU A 108 -23.01 12.03 -9.43
C LEU A 108 -22.77 13.25 -8.51
N GLY A 109 -21.89 14.17 -8.90
CA GLY A 109 -21.63 15.42 -8.19
C GLY A 109 -20.65 15.31 -7.01
N ALA A 110 -19.85 14.24 -6.92
CA ALA A 110 -18.79 14.13 -5.91
C ALA A 110 -17.46 14.74 -6.42
N PRO A 111 -16.83 15.67 -5.68
CA PRO A 111 -15.61 16.32 -6.16
C PRO A 111 -14.40 15.37 -6.15
N LYS A 112 -13.60 15.40 -7.23
CA LYS A 112 -12.32 14.70 -7.34
C LYS A 112 -11.28 15.29 -6.38
N LYS A 113 -10.97 14.58 -5.29
CA LYS A 113 -9.96 14.98 -4.28
C LYS A 113 -8.57 14.35 -4.53
N TYR A 114 -8.17 14.15 -5.79
CA TYR A 114 -6.86 13.56 -6.12
C TYR A 114 -5.66 14.35 -5.57
N GLN A 115 -5.76 15.68 -5.46
CA GLN A 115 -4.71 16.50 -4.88
C GLN A 115 -4.51 16.19 -3.39
N ARG A 116 -5.60 15.92 -2.65
CA ARG A 116 -5.52 15.51 -1.25
C ARG A 116 -4.84 14.14 -1.15
N LEU A 117 -5.24 13.18 -1.98
CA LEU A 117 -4.60 11.86 -2.03
C LEU A 117 -3.09 11.95 -2.30
N LEU A 118 -2.70 12.76 -3.28
CA LEU A 118 -1.29 13.05 -3.59
C LEU A 118 -0.53 13.59 -2.38
N ASN A 119 -1.09 14.59 -1.68
CA ASN A 119 -0.45 15.15 -0.49
C ASN A 119 -0.31 14.10 0.63
N TRP A 120 -1.32 13.25 0.81
CA TRP A 120 -1.27 12.14 1.77
C TRP A 120 -0.19 11.11 1.41
N ILE A 121 -0.06 10.73 0.13
CA ILE A 121 0.97 9.82 -0.34
C ILE A 121 2.37 10.41 -0.13
N ILE A 122 2.56 11.70 -0.45
CA ILE A 122 3.83 12.41 -0.23
C ILE A 122 4.16 12.45 1.27
N GLN A 123 3.19 12.70 2.15
CA GLN A 123 3.40 12.66 3.60
C GLN A 123 3.85 11.28 4.09
N ILE A 124 3.30 10.20 3.54
CA ILE A 124 3.70 8.83 3.89
C ILE A 124 5.14 8.55 3.44
N ILE A 125 5.51 8.99 2.23
CA ILE A 125 6.88 8.85 1.72
C ILE A 125 7.87 9.62 2.61
N ILE A 126 7.55 10.88 2.96
CA ILE A 126 8.40 11.69 3.84
C ILE A 126 8.53 11.04 5.21
N GLY A 127 7.43 10.57 5.79
CA GLY A 127 7.44 9.88 7.09
C GLY A 127 8.30 8.62 7.08
N TRP A 128 8.21 7.83 6.02
CA TRP A 128 9.04 6.63 5.85
C TRP A 128 10.53 6.96 5.71
N ILE A 129 10.89 8.01 4.96
CA ILE A 129 12.27 8.48 4.84
C ILE A 129 12.81 8.95 6.19
N VAL A 130 12.04 9.77 6.92
CA VAL A 130 12.42 10.26 8.26
C VAL A 130 12.60 9.10 9.23
N TYR A 131 11.73 8.08 9.17
CA TYR A 131 11.86 6.88 9.98
C TYR A 131 13.18 6.16 9.74
N ILE A 132 13.55 5.91 8.47
CA ILE A 132 14.82 5.25 8.12
C ILE A 132 16.01 6.02 8.70
N PHE A 133 16.05 7.34 8.49
CA PHE A 133 17.17 8.14 8.98
C PHE A 133 17.23 8.19 10.51
N SER A 134 16.08 8.22 11.18
CA SER A 134 16.00 8.24 12.64
C SER A 134 16.44 6.90 13.24
N ASP A 135 15.94 5.78 12.71
CA ASP A 135 16.30 4.43 13.15
C ASP A 135 17.79 4.14 12.93
N PHE A 136 18.31 4.57 11.77
CA PHE A 136 19.73 4.46 11.44
C PHE A 136 20.60 5.30 12.38
N ALA A 137 20.21 6.54 12.68
CA ALA A 137 20.94 7.39 13.62
C ALA A 137 20.97 6.80 15.04
N VAL A 138 19.84 6.24 15.50
CA VAL A 138 19.74 5.55 16.80
C VAL A 138 20.66 4.32 16.82
N THR A 139 20.67 3.53 15.75
CA THR A 139 21.51 2.33 15.64
C THR A 139 23.00 2.69 15.67
N ILE A 140 23.42 3.71 14.91
CA ILE A 140 24.81 4.20 14.94
C ILE A 140 25.18 4.71 16.33
N TYR A 141 24.30 5.47 16.98
CA TYR A 141 24.55 6.00 18.31
C TYR A 141 24.76 4.89 19.35
N TRP A 142 23.92 3.85 19.32
CA TRP A 142 24.10 2.68 20.18
C TRP A 142 25.41 1.95 19.91
N GLN A 143 25.79 1.80 18.63
CA GLN A 143 27.04 1.15 18.27
C GLN A 143 28.27 1.95 18.72
N LEU A 144 28.23 3.28 18.61
CA LEU A 144 29.29 4.18 19.07
C LEU A 144 29.48 4.13 20.60
N LEU A 145 28.39 3.92 21.36
CA LEU A 145 28.46 3.73 22.81
C LEU A 145 29.11 2.39 23.20
N TYR A 146 28.93 1.35 22.39
CA TYR A 146 29.44 0.00 22.65
C TYR A 146 30.84 -0.27 22.07
N ARG A 147 31.18 0.35 20.94
CA ARG A 147 32.48 0.26 20.25
C ARG A 147 32.97 1.68 19.96
N PHE A 148 34.16 2.00 20.47
CA PHE A 148 34.79 3.32 20.29
C PHE A 148 35.36 3.54 18.89
N ASP A 149 35.66 2.48 18.14
CA ASP A 149 36.17 2.54 16.77
C ASP A 149 35.10 2.02 15.80
N LEU A 150 34.54 2.92 14.99
CA LEU A 150 33.59 2.62 13.92
C LEU A 150 34.28 2.81 12.57
N GLU A 151 34.45 1.71 11.83
CA GLU A 151 34.93 1.79 10.46
C GLU A 151 33.76 2.03 9.49
N ILE A 152 34.06 2.56 8.30
CA ILE A 152 33.06 2.75 7.23
C ILE A 152 32.37 1.43 6.87
N VAL A 153 33.11 0.32 6.96
CA VAL A 153 32.60 -1.03 6.69
C VAL A 153 31.51 -1.42 7.69
N ASP A 154 31.66 -1.08 8.97
CA ASP A 154 30.65 -1.36 10.00
C ASP A 154 29.35 -0.61 9.74
N ILE A 155 29.44 0.67 9.35
CA ILE A 155 28.28 1.50 9.00
C ILE A 155 27.52 0.90 7.81
N TYR A 156 28.25 0.40 6.80
CA TYR A 156 27.67 -0.28 5.65
C TYR A 156 26.96 -1.58 6.04
N ILE A 157 27.58 -2.41 6.87
CA ILE A 157 26.98 -3.67 7.35
C ILE A 157 25.69 -3.37 8.14
N LEU A 158 25.71 -2.42 9.07
CA LEU A 158 24.53 -2.01 9.84
C LEU A 158 23.37 -1.53 8.94
N PHE A 159 23.69 -0.79 7.88
CA PHE A 159 22.68 -0.37 6.91
C PHE A 159 22.07 -1.57 6.17
N VAL A 160 22.93 -2.50 5.74
CA VAL A 160 22.54 -3.72 5.02
C VAL A 160 21.64 -4.62 5.87
N GLU A 161 21.93 -4.77 7.16
CA GLU A 161 21.12 -5.60 8.07
C GLU A 161 19.71 -5.04 8.31
N ASN A 162 19.56 -3.72 8.40
CA ASN A 162 18.28 -3.09 8.67
C ASN A 162 17.42 -2.86 7.41
N TYR A 163 18.04 -2.84 6.23
CA TYR A 163 17.36 -2.60 4.96
C TYR A 163 16.15 -3.53 4.69
N PRO A 164 16.24 -4.86 4.89
CA PRO A 164 15.09 -5.75 4.75
C PRO A 164 13.87 -5.33 5.57
N GLY A 165 14.08 -4.86 6.81
CA GLY A 165 13.02 -4.34 7.67
C GLY A 165 12.34 -3.12 7.08
N TYR A 166 13.11 -2.19 6.52
CA TYR A 166 12.57 -0.99 5.87
C TYR A 166 11.72 -1.34 4.64
N VAL A 167 12.13 -2.34 3.85
CA VAL A 167 11.38 -2.82 2.69
C VAL A 167 10.04 -3.43 3.10
N ILE A 168 9.98 -4.21 4.19
CA ILE A 168 8.73 -4.79 4.71
C ILE A 168 7.79 -3.68 5.19
N ILE A 169 8.30 -2.73 5.98
CA ILE A 169 7.48 -1.60 6.45
C ILE A 169 6.90 -0.86 5.25
N PHE A 170 7.70 -0.64 4.21
CA PHE A 170 7.24 0.02 3.01
C PHE A 170 6.20 -0.79 2.23
N SER A 171 6.36 -2.11 2.11
CA SER A 171 5.37 -2.97 1.44
C SER A 171 4.02 -2.95 2.18
N VAL A 172 4.04 -2.96 3.51
CA VAL A 172 2.85 -2.81 4.36
C VAL A 172 2.21 -1.43 4.16
N LEU A 173 3.00 -0.36 4.08
CA LEU A 173 2.48 1.00 3.81
C LEU A 173 1.82 1.10 2.43
N ILE A 174 2.40 0.50 1.39
CA ILE A 174 1.79 0.45 0.05
C ILE A 174 0.45 -0.30 0.10
N CYS A 175 0.42 -1.47 0.73
CA CYS A 175 -0.80 -2.27 0.84
C CYS A 175 -1.89 -1.52 1.65
N GLY A 176 -1.52 -0.98 2.81
CA GLY A 176 -2.42 -0.25 3.70
C GLY A 176 -2.99 1.01 3.06
N THR A 177 -2.20 1.75 2.28
CA THR A 177 -2.70 2.95 1.56
C THR A 177 -3.73 2.60 0.49
N ILE A 178 -3.50 1.51 -0.25
CA ILE A 178 -4.42 1.06 -1.31
C ILE A 178 -5.73 0.54 -0.70
N LEU A 179 -5.65 -0.28 0.34
CA LEU A 179 -6.81 -0.78 1.06
C LEU A 179 -7.58 0.38 1.71
N GLY A 180 -6.89 1.32 2.36
CA GLY A 180 -7.50 2.50 2.97
C GLY A 180 -8.20 3.40 1.95
N TYR A 181 -7.58 3.64 0.79
CA TYR A 181 -8.19 4.42 -0.28
C TYR A 181 -9.44 3.73 -0.84
N THR A 182 -9.35 2.41 -1.08
CA THR A 182 -10.46 1.60 -1.58
C THR A 182 -11.63 1.60 -0.61
N SER A 183 -11.37 1.38 0.69
CA SER A 183 -12.38 1.45 1.76
C SER A 183 -13.04 2.83 1.84
N PHE A 184 -12.26 3.90 1.80
CA PHE A 184 -12.79 5.27 1.78
C PHE A 184 -13.72 5.49 0.58
N LYS A 185 -13.38 4.95 -0.59
CA LYS A 185 -14.21 5.06 -1.78
C LYS A 185 -15.51 4.27 -1.69
N PHE A 186 -15.47 3.06 -1.15
CA PHE A 186 -16.69 2.30 -0.89
C PHE A 186 -17.64 3.04 0.06
N HIS A 187 -17.12 3.67 1.11
CA HIS A 187 -17.93 4.54 1.98
C HIS A 187 -18.57 5.70 1.21
N GLN A 188 -17.79 6.37 0.36
CA GLN A 188 -18.31 7.48 -0.46
C GLN A 188 -19.42 7.03 -1.43
N VAL A 189 -19.27 5.86 -2.05
CA VAL A 189 -20.32 5.28 -2.93
C VAL A 189 -21.56 4.95 -2.11
N ASN A 190 -21.41 4.33 -0.95
CA ASN A 190 -22.52 3.94 -0.09
C ASN A 190 -23.32 5.16 0.41
N ASP A 191 -22.64 6.22 0.82
CA ASP A 191 -23.29 7.46 1.25
C ASP A 191 -24.12 8.09 0.11
N ARG A 192 -23.60 8.06 -1.13
CA ARG A 192 -24.31 8.57 -2.31
C ARG A 192 -25.50 7.71 -2.70
N LEU A 193 -25.37 6.39 -2.65
CA LEU A 193 -26.48 5.48 -2.89
C LEU A 193 -27.60 5.68 -1.87
N HIS A 194 -27.26 5.94 -0.60
CA HIS A 194 -28.25 6.22 0.44
C HIS A 194 -29.02 7.52 0.17
N VAL A 195 -28.34 8.59 -0.25
CA VAL A 195 -28.99 9.86 -0.63
C VAL A 195 -29.90 9.66 -1.85
N LEU A 196 -29.41 9.01 -2.91
CA LEU A 196 -30.22 8.74 -4.10
C LEU A 196 -31.44 7.87 -3.79
N TYR A 197 -31.27 6.85 -2.94
CA TYR A 197 -32.37 6.00 -2.50
C TYR A 197 -33.43 6.80 -1.74
N PHE A 198 -32.99 7.70 -0.85
CA PHE A 198 -33.88 8.58 -0.10
C PHE A 198 -34.62 9.56 -1.02
N ASP A 199 -33.93 10.23 -1.94
CA ASP A 199 -34.52 11.17 -2.92
C ASP A 199 -35.55 10.48 -3.82
N ILE A 200 -35.28 9.24 -4.26
CA ILE A 200 -36.24 8.45 -5.06
C ILE A 200 -37.45 8.05 -4.22
N PHE A 201 -37.25 7.70 -2.95
CA PHE A 201 -38.35 7.29 -2.07
C PHE A 201 -39.21 8.48 -1.62
N GLU A 202 -38.60 9.63 -1.36
CA GLU A 202 -39.27 10.88 -0.98
C GLU A 202 -40.07 11.44 -2.17
N ASN A 203 -39.50 11.49 -3.37
CA ASN A 203 -40.26 11.84 -4.59
C ASN A 203 -41.41 10.85 -4.88
N ASN A 204 -41.23 9.57 -4.55
CA ASN A 204 -42.30 8.59 -4.66
C ASN A 204 -43.34 8.69 -3.55
N ALA A 205 -43.03 9.26 -2.37
CA ALA A 205 -44.00 9.46 -1.29
C ALA A 205 -45.06 10.50 -1.67
N ASP A 206 -44.66 11.55 -2.41
CA ASP A 206 -45.59 12.51 -3.01
C ASP A 206 -46.49 11.85 -4.09
N TYR A 207 -45.96 10.90 -4.86
CA TYR A 207 -46.76 10.05 -5.75
C TYR A 207 -47.64 9.03 -5.02
N ARG A 208 -47.20 8.53 -3.85
CA ARG A 208 -47.88 7.50 -3.04
C ARG A 208 -49.15 8.01 -2.37
N ARG A 209 -49.26 9.33 -2.19
CA ARG A 209 -50.53 9.97 -1.79
C ARG A 209 -51.62 9.79 -2.86
N ARG A 210 -51.27 9.37 -4.08
CA ARG A 210 -52.18 9.25 -5.22
C ARG A 210 -52.47 7.84 -5.71
N ASN A 211 -51.58 6.86 -5.57
CA ASN A 211 -51.84 5.49 -6.02
C ASN A 211 -51.48 4.43 -4.98
N GLY A 212 -52.52 3.75 -4.49
CA GLY A 212 -52.45 2.62 -3.56
C GLY A 212 -52.13 1.31 -4.26
N SER A 213 -50.86 1.08 -4.60
CA SER A 213 -50.34 -0.26 -4.80
C SER A 213 -48.82 -0.22 -4.75
N ILE A 214 -48.24 -1.00 -3.84
CA ILE A 214 -46.91 -1.63 -3.82
C ILE A 214 -46.66 -1.97 -2.34
N SER A 215 -47.29 -3.07 -1.91
CA SER A 215 -47.11 -3.70 -0.60
C SER A 215 -45.85 -4.57 -0.53
N VAL A 216 -45.16 -4.77 -1.66
CA VAL A 216 -44.01 -5.67 -1.77
C VAL A 216 -42.75 -5.08 -1.13
N CYS A 217 -42.51 -3.76 -1.24
CA CYS A 217 -41.35 -3.09 -0.63
C CYS A 217 -41.47 -2.89 0.90
N GLN A 218 -42.69 -2.92 1.47
CA GLN A 218 -42.85 -2.81 2.92
C GLN A 218 -42.32 -4.01 3.69
N ARG A 219 -42.14 -5.18 3.04
CA ARG A 219 -41.55 -6.36 3.71
C ARG A 219 -40.06 -6.21 3.99
N ILE A 220 -39.34 -5.45 3.16
CA ILE A 220 -37.90 -5.21 3.37
C ILE A 220 -37.69 -4.23 4.55
N ILE A 221 -38.59 -3.25 4.70
CA ILE A 221 -38.53 -2.22 5.75
C ILE A 221 -38.92 -2.76 7.14
N LYS A 222 -39.64 -3.88 7.23
CA LYS A 222 -40.05 -4.48 8.51
C LYS A 222 -39.02 -5.44 9.12
N ALA A 223 -37.93 -5.73 8.42
CA ALA A 223 -36.81 -6.49 8.96
C ALA A 223 -35.86 -5.55 9.70
N LYS A 224 -35.55 -5.90 10.95
CA LYS A 224 -35.09 -5.01 12.02
C LYS A 224 -33.66 -4.44 11.88
N ASP A 225 -33.00 -4.58 10.73
CA ASP A 225 -31.65 -4.01 10.51
C ASP A 225 -31.32 -3.86 9.01
N PRO A 226 -31.51 -2.68 8.39
CA PRO A 226 -31.15 -2.44 6.98
C PRO A 226 -29.64 -2.45 6.71
N LYS A 227 -28.80 -2.44 7.76
CA LYS A 227 -27.34 -2.42 7.63
C LYS A 227 -26.74 -3.78 7.21
N GLN A 228 -27.42 -4.89 7.47
CA GLN A 228 -26.88 -6.23 7.17
C GLN A 228 -27.21 -6.73 5.76
N TYR A 229 -28.30 -6.30 5.14
CA TYR A 229 -28.74 -6.83 3.85
C TYR A 229 -28.01 -6.25 2.64
N ILE A 230 -27.39 -5.07 2.77
CA ILE A 230 -26.60 -4.45 1.69
C ILE A 230 -25.26 -5.20 1.49
N TRP A 231 -24.77 -5.90 2.51
CA TRP A 231 -23.57 -6.73 2.41
C TRP A 231 -23.78 -8.07 1.68
N ILE A 232 -25.03 -8.53 1.50
CA ILE A 232 -25.33 -9.87 0.96
C ILE A 232 -25.59 -9.84 -0.55
N LEU A 233 -25.67 -8.66 -1.18
CA LEU A 233 -26.01 -8.51 -2.59
C LEU A 233 -24.86 -8.00 -3.48
N MET A 234 -23.64 -7.96 -2.94
CA MET A 234 -22.39 -7.67 -3.67
C MET A 234 -21.41 -8.81 -3.53
#